data_AF-A0A819P7C4-F1
#
_entry.id   AF-A0A819P7C4-F1
#
_cell.length_a   1.000
_cell.length_b   1.000
_cell.length_c   1.000
_cell.angle_alpha   90.00
_cell.angle_beta   90.00
_cell.angle_gamma   90.00
#
_symmetry.space_group_name_H-M   'P 1'
#
loop_
_entity.id
_entity.type
_entity.pdbx_description
1 polymer ?
#
loop_
_entity_poly.entity_id
_entity_poly.type
_entity_poly.pdbx_seq_one_letter_code
_entity_poly.pdbx_strand_id
1 'polypeptide(L)'
;MKFANDISTLRYNSLSLLKMKMLTEAAVQRFLRLYERSFQLMKGPFRTVEAYVEAIDLNPRLNESGFRFLRNNGMDNMTVNELVDSFTLGIYGQQVTQLHAIMTLIALAGRGQSVNGGNYQIFGKNTSIV
;
A
#
# COMPACT_ATOMS: atom_id res chain seq x y z
N MET A 1 18.17 -9.31 6.70
CA MET A 1 18.78 -8.33 5.78
C MET A 1 19.11 -7.08 6.61
N LYS A 2 20.37 -6.89 7.01
CA LYS A 2 20.81 -5.89 8.02
C LYS A 2 21.86 -4.89 7.50
N PHE A 3 21.88 -4.63 6.19
CA PHE A 3 22.87 -3.73 5.55
C PHE A 3 22.26 -2.49 4.88
N ALA A 4 20.94 -2.28 4.96
CA ALA A 4 20.27 -1.18 4.27
C ALA A 4 20.08 0.11 5.11
N ASN A 5 20.50 0.11 6.39
CA ASN A 5 20.15 1.20 7.32
C ASN A 5 21.10 2.40 7.30
N ASP A 6 22.33 2.30 6.80
CA ASP A 6 23.29 3.42 6.92
C ASP A 6 23.26 4.37 5.72
N ILE A 7 23.28 3.87 4.48
CA ILE A 7 23.36 4.75 3.30
C ILE A 7 22.00 5.41 2.98
N SER A 8 20.90 4.69 3.20
CA SER A 8 19.56 5.20 2.93
C SER A 8 19.15 6.30 3.91
N THR A 9 19.55 6.21 5.18
CA THR A 9 19.29 7.24 6.21
C THR A 9 20.21 8.44 6.10
N LEU A 10 21.41 8.27 5.51
CA LEU A 10 22.34 9.36 5.21
C LEU A 10 21.88 10.21 4.02
N ARG A 11 21.29 9.59 2.99
CA ARG A 11 20.83 10.28 1.78
C ARG A 11 19.38 10.75 1.86
N TYR A 12 18.49 9.96 2.44
CA TYR A 12 17.07 10.24 2.53
C TYR A 12 16.69 10.62 3.95
N ASN A 13 15.72 11.51 4.09
CA ASN A 13 15.28 11.97 5.40
C ASN A 13 14.69 10.79 6.19
N SER A 14 15.32 10.43 7.31
CA SER A 14 14.86 9.35 8.21
C SER A 14 13.40 9.49 8.64
N LEU A 15 12.90 10.71 8.82
CA LEU A 15 11.48 10.94 9.14
C LEU A 15 10.57 10.58 7.94
N SER A 16 11.00 10.89 6.71
CA SER A 16 10.28 10.49 5.50
C SER A 16 10.26 8.97 5.33
N LEU A 17 11.35 8.28 5.66
CA LEU A 17 11.41 6.81 5.64
C LEU A 17 10.45 6.20 6.67
N LEU A 18 10.40 6.76 7.89
CA LEU A 18 9.46 6.35 8.92
C LEU A 18 8.01 6.56 8.47
N LYS A 19 7.70 7.75 7.94
CA LYS A 19 6.35 8.08 7.41
C LYS A 19 5.95 7.16 6.27
N MET A 20 6.87 6.91 5.34
CA MET A 20 6.65 5.97 4.24
C MET A 20 6.24 4.59 4.75
N LYS A 21 6.98 4.06 5.73
CA LYS A 21 6.65 2.78 6.38
C LYS A 21 5.27 2.81 7.05
N MET A 22 4.99 3.84 7.85
CA MET A 22 3.73 3.97 8.59
C MET A 22 2.51 4.07 7.65
N LEU A 23 2.59 4.90 6.61
CA LEU A 23 1.51 5.08 5.62
C LEU A 23 1.24 3.78 4.86
N THR A 24 2.31 3.10 4.46
CA THR A 24 2.26 1.82 3.76
C THR A 24 1.67 0.73 4.65
N GLU A 25 2.11 0.61 5.90
CA GLU A 25 1.58 -0.35 6.86
C GLU A 25 0.10 -0.12 7.16
N ALA A 26 -0.33 1.13 7.34
CA ALA A 26 -1.72 1.47 7.53
C ALA A 26 -2.59 1.09 6.32
N ALA A 27 -2.07 1.28 5.10
CA ALA A 27 -2.77 0.87 3.88
C ALA A 27 -2.87 -0.65 3.74
N VAL A 28 -1.79 -1.38 4.01
CA VAL A 28 -1.77 -2.84 4.01
C VAL A 28 -2.74 -3.40 5.04
N GLN A 29 -2.76 -2.88 6.27
CA GLN A 29 -3.71 -3.32 7.31
C GLN A 29 -5.16 -3.13 6.85
N ARG A 30 -5.49 -2.00 6.22
CA ARG A 30 -6.82 -1.75 5.66
C ARG A 30 -7.16 -2.74 4.54
N PHE A 31 -6.20 -3.01 3.65
CA PHE A 31 -6.38 -3.97 2.56
C PHE A 31 -6.56 -5.41 3.07
N LEU A 32 -5.84 -5.80 4.12
CA LEU A 32 -5.93 -7.14 4.70
C LEU A 32 -7.28 -7.44 5.37
N ARG A 33 -8.11 -6.42 5.62
CA ARG A 33 -9.49 -6.62 6.10
C ARG A 33 -10.32 -7.46 5.14
N LEU A 34 -9.96 -7.54 3.86
CA LEU A 34 -10.59 -8.45 2.90
C LEU A 34 -10.55 -9.92 3.34
N TYR A 35 -9.52 -10.32 4.10
CA TYR A 35 -9.36 -11.68 4.59
C TYR A 35 -10.09 -11.91 5.93
N GLU A 36 -10.61 -10.86 6.57
CA GLU A 36 -11.35 -10.98 7.83
C GLU A 36 -12.74 -11.54 7.57
N ARG A 37 -13.07 -12.68 8.19
CA ARG A 37 -14.38 -13.31 8.08
C ARG A 37 -15.52 -12.38 8.50
N SER A 38 -15.31 -11.59 9.55
CA SER A 38 -16.28 -10.59 10.02
C SER A 38 -16.55 -9.51 8.99
N PHE A 39 -15.52 -9.03 8.29
CA PHE A 39 -15.63 -8.05 7.22
C PHE A 39 -16.40 -8.60 6.02
N GLN A 40 -16.06 -9.82 5.58
CA GLN A 40 -16.75 -10.52 4.48
C GLN A 40 -18.24 -10.74 4.79
N LEU A 41 -18.57 -11.20 6.01
CA LEU A 41 -19.95 -11.42 6.43
C LEU A 41 -20.75 -10.12 6.53
N MET A 42 -20.13 -9.01 6.93
CA MET A 42 -20.80 -7.72 7.11
C MET A 42 -20.97 -6.94 5.80
N LYS A 43 -19.96 -6.95 4.92
CA LYS A 43 -19.94 -6.13 3.70
C LYS A 43 -20.35 -6.90 2.45
N GLY A 44 -20.26 -8.23 2.46
CA GLY A 44 -20.56 -9.07 1.30
C GLY A 44 -19.58 -8.88 0.14
N PRO A 45 -19.83 -9.54 -1.01
CA PRO A 45 -19.01 -9.34 -2.20
C PRO A 45 -19.20 -7.93 -2.78
N PHE A 46 -18.11 -7.31 -3.23
CA PHE A 46 -18.13 -5.99 -3.87
C PHE A 46 -18.34 -6.13 -5.38
N ARG A 47 -19.22 -5.30 -5.95
CA ARG A 47 -19.50 -5.28 -7.40
C ARG A 47 -18.52 -4.43 -8.21
N THR A 48 -17.82 -3.52 -7.54
CA THR A 48 -16.84 -2.61 -8.15
C THR A 48 -15.63 -2.45 -7.23
N VAL A 49 -14.50 -2.06 -7.80
CA VAL A 49 -13.25 -1.81 -7.04
C VAL A 49 -13.43 -0.60 -6.12
N GLU A 50 -14.14 0.42 -6.58
CA GLU A 50 -14.43 1.65 -5.85
C GLU A 50 -15.23 1.36 -4.57
N ALA A 51 -16.25 0.50 -4.66
CA ALA A 51 -17.05 0.10 -3.49
C ALA A 51 -16.22 -0.64 -2.44
N TYR A 52 -15.26 -1.46 -2.87
CA TYR A 52 -14.34 -2.13 -1.97
C TYR A 52 -13.38 -1.12 -1.31
N VAL A 53 -12.77 -0.25 -2.11
CA VAL A 53 -11.82 0.77 -1.65
C VAL A 53 -12.50 1.75 -0.67
N GLU A 54 -13.77 2.08 -0.89
CA GLU A 54 -14.59 2.84 0.05
C GLU A 54 -14.83 2.08 1.37
N ALA A 55 -15.17 0.79 1.31
CA ALA A 55 -15.45 -0.01 2.51
C ALA A 55 -14.23 -0.21 3.43
N ILE A 56 -13.01 -0.10 2.89
CA ILE A 56 -11.75 -0.15 3.65
C ILE A 56 -11.16 1.24 3.94
N ASP A 57 -11.92 2.31 3.69
CA ASP A 57 -11.51 3.71 3.93
C ASP A 57 -10.22 4.09 3.18
N LEU A 58 -10.09 3.67 1.93
CA LEU A 58 -8.98 4.07 1.05
C LEU A 58 -9.41 5.00 -0.08
N ASN A 59 -10.72 5.26 -0.24
CA ASN A 59 -11.28 6.07 -1.33
C ASN A 59 -10.68 7.49 -1.49
N PRO A 60 -10.41 8.26 -0.42
CA PRO A 60 -9.75 9.57 -0.57
C PRO A 60 -8.42 9.51 -1.33
N ARG A 61 -7.73 8.36 -1.27
CA ARG A 61 -6.42 8.12 -1.89
C ARG A 61 -6.51 7.69 -3.36
N LEU A 62 -7.73 7.52 -3.90
CA LEU A 62 -7.94 7.30 -5.34
C LEU A 62 -7.90 8.62 -6.12
N ASN A 63 -8.23 9.76 -5.50
CA ASN A 63 -8.41 11.02 -6.21
C ASN A 63 -7.17 11.93 -6.20
N GLU A 64 -6.08 11.49 -5.59
CA GLU A 64 -4.81 12.21 -5.52
C GLU A 64 -3.66 11.38 -6.08
N SER A 65 -2.67 12.06 -6.65
CA SER A 65 -1.44 11.41 -7.09
C SER A 65 -0.62 10.97 -5.88
N GLY A 66 0.14 9.88 -6.01
CA GLY A 66 1.03 9.40 -4.95
C GLY A 66 2.02 10.46 -4.50
N PHE A 67 2.55 11.24 -5.44
CA PHE A 67 3.41 12.37 -5.12
C PHE A 67 2.74 13.35 -4.14
N ARG A 68 1.53 13.83 -4.49
CA ARG A 68 0.79 14.79 -3.64
C ARG A 68 0.43 14.19 -2.29
N PHE A 69 -0.04 12.94 -2.27
CA PHE A 69 -0.36 12.25 -1.03
C PHE A 69 0.83 12.16 -0.07
N LEU A 70 1.97 11.66 -0.54
CA LEU A 70 3.15 11.47 0.31
C LEU A 70 3.71 12.80 0.80
N ARG A 71 3.68 13.84 -0.06
CA ARG A 71 4.07 15.21 0.30
C ARG A 71 3.14 15.83 1.34
N ASN A 72 1.82 15.68 1.19
CA ASN A 72 0.83 16.16 2.14
C ASN A 72 0.93 15.46 3.50
N ASN A 73 1.42 14.21 3.52
CA ASN A 73 1.74 13.50 4.76
C ASN A 73 3.15 13.82 5.29
N GLY A 74 3.84 14.77 4.67
CA GLY A 74 5.09 15.38 5.12
C GLY A 74 6.33 14.53 4.88
N MET A 75 6.38 13.79 3.77
CA MET A 75 7.62 13.32 3.18
C MET A 75 8.29 14.43 2.37
N ASP A 76 9.62 14.45 2.31
CA ASP A 76 10.40 15.40 1.52
C ASP A 76 10.40 15.05 0.01
N ASN A 77 10.65 16.04 -0.86
CA ASN A 77 10.64 15.86 -2.33
C ASN A 77 11.71 14.85 -2.79
N MET A 78 12.90 14.87 -2.19
CA MET A 78 14.02 14.04 -2.62
C MET A 78 13.72 12.56 -2.36
N THR A 79 13.23 12.25 -1.16
CA THR A 79 12.80 10.88 -0.84
C THR A 79 11.68 10.41 -1.78
N VAL A 80 10.70 11.26 -2.11
CA VAL A 80 9.62 10.86 -3.02
C VAL A 80 10.13 10.65 -4.45
N ASN A 81 10.89 11.61 -5.01
CA ASN A 81 11.32 11.57 -6.41
C ASN A 81 12.46 10.57 -6.70
N GLU A 82 13.26 10.20 -5.70
CA GLU A 82 14.35 9.24 -5.94
C GLU A 82 13.94 7.85 -5.46
N LEU A 83 13.53 7.73 -4.20
CA LEU A 83 13.25 6.44 -3.59
C LEU A 83 11.91 5.87 -4.04
N VAL A 84 10.83 6.66 -3.93
CA VAL A 84 9.49 6.16 -4.26
C VAL A 84 9.35 5.94 -5.77
N ASP A 85 9.86 6.85 -6.60
CA ASP A 85 9.90 6.66 -8.05
C ASP A 85 10.64 5.39 -8.46
N SER A 86 11.74 5.04 -7.79
CA SER A 86 12.44 3.78 -8.07
C SER A 86 11.55 2.55 -7.85
N PHE A 87 10.73 2.55 -6.79
CA PHE A 87 9.77 1.48 -6.56
C PHE A 87 8.65 1.46 -7.60
N THR A 88 8.06 2.63 -7.90
CA THR A 88 6.92 2.69 -8.83
C THR A 88 7.34 2.40 -10.28
N LEU A 89 8.52 2.83 -10.69
CA LEU A 89 9.09 2.48 -11.99
C LEU A 89 9.39 0.97 -12.08
N GLY A 90 9.93 0.38 -11.01
CA GLY A 90 10.23 -1.05 -10.97
C GLY A 90 9.00 -1.95 -11.07
N ILE A 91 7.84 -1.50 -10.55
CA ILE A 91 6.61 -2.31 -10.50
C ILE A 91 5.64 -1.96 -11.63
N TYR A 92 5.49 -0.68 -11.96
CA TYR A 92 4.47 -0.18 -12.88
C TYR A 92 5.04 0.55 -14.10
N GLY A 93 6.35 0.78 -14.18
CA GLY A 93 6.97 1.56 -15.26
C GLY A 93 6.52 3.02 -15.29
N GLN A 94 5.94 3.52 -14.19
CA GLN A 94 5.37 4.87 -14.09
C GLN A 94 5.97 5.62 -12.90
N GLN A 95 6.13 6.93 -13.06
CA GLN A 95 6.54 7.82 -11.99
C GLN A 95 5.40 8.02 -10.98
N VAL A 96 5.75 8.30 -9.74
CA VAL A 96 4.86 8.55 -8.60
C VAL A 96 3.92 9.75 -8.82
N THR A 97 4.29 10.65 -9.73
CA THR A 97 3.45 11.78 -10.16
C THR A 97 2.28 11.36 -11.05
N GLN A 98 2.42 10.23 -11.75
CA GLN A 98 1.43 9.69 -12.69
C GLN A 98 0.52 8.63 -12.05
N LEU A 99 0.92 8.09 -10.90
CA LEU A 99 0.16 7.07 -10.18
C LEU A 99 -0.75 7.68 -9.12
N HIS A 100 -1.91 7.06 -8.91
CA HIS A 100 -2.77 7.30 -7.76
C HIS A 100 -2.08 6.88 -6.45
N ALA A 101 -2.41 7.54 -5.35
CA ALA A 101 -1.77 7.27 -4.06
C ALA A 101 -1.93 5.82 -3.57
N ILE A 102 -3.06 5.16 -3.87
CA ILE A 102 -3.21 3.73 -3.59
C ILE A 102 -2.16 2.89 -4.32
N MET A 103 -1.97 3.10 -5.62
CA MET A 103 -1.00 2.33 -6.41
C MET A 103 0.43 2.55 -5.91
N THR A 104 0.75 3.79 -5.51
CA THR A 104 2.03 4.10 -4.87
C THR A 104 2.21 3.33 -3.56
N LEU A 105 1.19 3.29 -2.70
CA LEU A 105 1.26 2.54 -1.43
C LEU A 105 1.38 1.03 -1.65
N ILE A 106 0.75 0.48 -2.70
CA ILE A 106 0.89 -0.93 -3.09
C ILE A 106 2.32 -1.21 -3.57
N ALA A 107 2.90 -0.33 -4.41
CA ALA A 107 4.29 -0.47 -4.84
C ALA A 107 5.27 -0.52 -3.66
N LEU A 108 5.04 0.33 -2.65
CA LEU A 108 5.89 0.43 -1.46
C LEU A 108 5.70 -0.72 -0.46
N ALA A 109 4.57 -1.43 -0.49
CA ALA A 109 4.30 -2.52 0.44
C ALA A 109 5.36 -3.62 0.34
N GLY A 110 5.79 -3.95 -0.89
CA GLY A 110 6.85 -4.92 -1.18
C GLY A 110 6.62 -6.33 -0.61
N ARG A 111 5.41 -6.61 -0.09
CA ARG A 111 5.00 -7.86 0.54
C ARG A 111 3.50 -8.05 0.39
N GLY A 112 3.06 -9.30 0.46
CA GLY A 112 1.66 -9.68 0.45
C GLY A 112 1.40 -10.79 1.48
N GLN A 113 0.13 -11.13 1.63
CA GLN A 113 -0.30 -12.32 2.37
C GLN A 113 -0.92 -13.33 1.41
N SER A 114 -0.80 -14.61 1.75
CA SER A 114 -1.39 -15.70 0.98
C SER A 114 -2.41 -16.45 1.83
N VAL A 115 -3.42 -17.07 1.21
CA VAL A 115 -4.34 -17.94 1.95
C VAL A 115 -3.78 -19.35 2.00
N ASN A 116 -3.85 -19.98 3.17
CA ASN A 116 -3.48 -21.37 3.34
C ASN A 116 -4.33 -22.26 2.43
N GLY A 117 -3.69 -23.08 1.60
CA GLY A 117 -4.37 -23.90 0.61
C GLY A 117 -4.87 -23.14 -0.64
N GLY A 118 -4.45 -21.89 -0.83
CA GLY A 118 -4.58 -21.14 -2.08
C GLY A 118 -5.55 -19.95 -2.02
N ASN A 119 -5.22 -18.88 -2.74
CA ASN A 119 -5.98 -17.61 -2.74
C ASN A 119 -7.44 -17.74 -3.20
N TYR A 120 -7.79 -18.81 -3.93
CA TYR A 120 -9.18 -19.07 -4.31
C TYR A 120 -10.08 -19.35 -3.09
N GLN A 121 -9.51 -19.78 -1.96
CA GLN A 121 -10.26 -20.05 -0.73
C GLN A 121 -10.80 -18.78 -0.04
N ILE A 122 -10.46 -17.57 -0.50
CA ILE A 122 -11.11 -16.32 -0.05
C ILE A 122 -12.62 -16.37 -0.34
N PHE A 123 -13.04 -17.08 -1.38
CA PHE A 123 -14.45 -17.25 -1.74
C PHE A 123 -15.11 -18.47 -1.07
N GLY A 124 -14.35 -19.23 -0.27
CA GLY A 124 -14.80 -20.41 0.46
C GLY A 124 -15.22 -20.12 1.90
N LYS A 125 -15.66 -21.15 2.64
CA LYS A 125 -16.18 -20.99 4.02
C LYS A 125 -15.10 -20.90 5.12
N ASN A 126 -13.87 -21.30 4.82
CA ASN A 126 -12.74 -21.37 5.76
C ASN A 126 -11.53 -20.66 5.14
N THR A 127 -11.28 -19.41 5.53
CA THR A 127 -10.11 -18.64 5.08
C THR A 127 -9.18 -18.41 6.28
N SER A 128 -7.92 -18.82 6.15
CA SER A 128 -6.84 -18.53 7.10
C SER A 128 -5.62 -18.05 6.31
N ILE A 129 -5.01 -16.93 6.71
CA ILE A 129 -3.83 -16.36 6.05
C ILE A 129 -2.53 -17.01 6.55
N VAL A 130 -1.54 -17.10 5.67
CA VAL A 130 -0.15 -17.57 5.91
C VAL A 130 0.81 -16.41 5.63
#